data_AF-A0A1G2HSZ8-F1
#
_entry.id   AF-A0A1G2HSZ8-F1
#
_cell.length_a   1.000
_cell.length_b   1.000
_cell.length_c   1.000
_cell.angle_alpha   90.00
_cell.angle_beta   90.00
_cell.angle_gamma   90.00
#
_symmetry.space_group_name_H-M   'P 1'
#
loop_
_entity.id
_entity.type
_entity.pdbx_description
1 polymer ?
#
loop_
_entity_poly.entity_id
_entity_poly.type
_entity_poly.pdbx_seq_one_letter_code
_entity_poly.pdbx_strand_id
1 'polypeptide(L)'
;MSADRMCDDMISFSQGGEFLRKLVSAGLTSEIAQEVITSRGNKKAKAMMAVLQIADAPALVEASVQKFEVFKNLGILTVPGDYVHATRLAEFYKRHQSGKKKSFYFYNEDIKDENFPNPSRIVKPGDKLRVDVCRQIVGGDTASEERMAFLANQGGVLLGAQGASLVFDDEKMRADLPKGKWYSSFDQPERLWQDAHRYHRVPYVHAYSNGDFNFDLGNFEKPWDDDDCFLLFRDSAE
;
A
#
# COMPACT_ATOMS: atom_id res chain seq x y z
N MET A 1 -2.72 19.04 -36.10
CA MET A 1 -2.03 17.75 -36.32
C MET A 1 -0.54 18.08 -36.36
N SER A 2 0.38 17.57 -35.54
CA SER A 2 0.44 16.49 -34.54
C SER A 2 1.68 16.82 -33.69
N ALA A 3 1.66 16.91 -32.36
CA ALA A 3 1.78 15.78 -31.41
C ALA A 3 2.74 14.70 -31.93
N ASP A 4 3.99 14.69 -31.47
CA ASP A 4 4.64 13.49 -30.94
C ASP A 4 6.14 13.69 -30.69
N ARG A 5 6.60 13.08 -29.59
CA ARG A 5 7.98 12.85 -29.15
C ARG A 5 8.69 13.96 -28.39
N MET A 6 8.30 14.15 -27.13
CA MET A 6 9.26 14.41 -26.05
C MET A 6 8.79 13.74 -24.75
N CYS A 7 8.62 12.42 -24.77
CA CYS A 7 8.68 11.59 -23.57
C CYS A 7 9.79 10.58 -23.80
N ASP A 8 11.04 11.04 -23.67
CA ASP A 8 12.17 10.15 -23.47
C ASP A 8 12.29 9.87 -21.97
N ASP A 9 11.86 8.66 -21.61
CA ASP A 9 12.09 8.04 -20.32
C ASP A 9 13.59 7.99 -20.01
N MET A 10 14.04 8.88 -19.12
CA MET A 10 15.21 8.58 -18.31
C MET A 10 14.78 7.66 -17.17
N ILE A 11 15.02 6.36 -17.36
CA ILE A 11 15.41 5.51 -16.24
C ILE A 11 16.56 6.25 -15.56
N SER A 12 16.37 6.68 -14.32
CA SER A 12 17.46 7.33 -13.59
C SER A 12 18.67 6.39 -13.57
N PHE A 13 19.86 6.95 -13.80
CA PHE A 13 21.11 6.18 -13.96
C PHE A 13 21.38 5.19 -12.80
N SER A 14 20.79 5.42 -11.62
CA SER A 14 20.84 4.53 -10.46
C SER A 14 19.94 3.29 -10.58
N GLN A 15 18.72 3.42 -11.11
CA GLN A 15 17.78 2.30 -11.29
C GLN A 15 18.22 1.35 -12.42
N GLY A 16 18.80 1.88 -13.50
CA GLY A 16 19.33 1.08 -14.59
C GLY A 16 20.52 0.20 -14.18
N GLY A 17 21.37 0.70 -13.28
CA GLY A 17 22.52 -0.03 -12.77
C GLY A 17 22.16 -1.19 -11.83
N GLU A 18 21.18 -1.00 -10.95
CA GLU A 18 20.71 -2.08 -10.07
C GLU A 18 19.98 -3.17 -10.86
N PHE A 19 19.16 -2.77 -11.83
CA PHE A 19 18.43 -3.70 -12.69
C PHE A 19 19.36 -4.50 -13.62
N LEU A 20 20.40 -3.88 -14.17
CA LEU A 20 21.44 -4.57 -14.92
C LEU A 20 22.14 -5.64 -14.07
N ARG A 21 22.46 -5.34 -12.80
CA ARG A 21 23.08 -6.30 -11.88
C ARG A 21 22.16 -7.50 -11.61
N LYS A 22 20.86 -7.27 -11.42
CA LYS A 22 19.87 -8.35 -11.19
C LYS A 22 19.75 -9.28 -12.40
N LEU A 23 19.75 -8.73 -13.61
CA LEU A 23 19.74 -9.52 -14.85
C LEU A 23 21.01 -10.36 -15.00
N VAL A 24 22.18 -9.78 -14.72
CA VAL A 24 23.46 -10.49 -14.78
C VAL A 24 23.55 -11.58 -13.71
N SER A 25 23.07 -11.32 -12.49
CA SER A 25 23.03 -12.35 -11.43
C SER A 25 22.06 -13.48 -11.73
N ALA A 26 21.04 -13.23 -12.57
CA ALA A 26 20.13 -14.27 -13.08
C ALA A 26 20.74 -15.08 -14.25
N GLY A 27 22.02 -14.86 -14.57
CA GLY A 27 22.76 -15.63 -15.57
C GLY A 27 22.74 -15.06 -16.99
N LEU A 28 22.20 -13.84 -17.19
CA LEU A 28 22.29 -13.17 -18.48
C LEU A 28 23.67 -12.53 -18.66
N THR A 29 24.14 -12.48 -19.90
CA THR A 29 25.33 -11.68 -20.21
C THR A 29 24.98 -10.19 -20.11
N SER A 30 25.99 -9.37 -19.86
CA SER A 30 25.86 -7.91 -19.83
C SER A 30 25.26 -7.36 -21.12
N GLU A 31 25.57 -7.95 -22.28
CA GLU A 31 25.00 -7.51 -23.56
C GLU A 31 23.49 -7.77 -23.65
N ILE A 32 23.04 -8.98 -23.28
CA ILE A 32 21.62 -9.35 -23.33
C ILE A 32 20.83 -8.55 -22.29
N ALA A 33 21.40 -8.33 -21.10
CA ALA A 33 20.78 -7.51 -20.08
C ALA A 33 20.61 -6.05 -20.53
N GLN A 34 21.60 -5.48 -21.22
CA GLN A 34 21.51 -4.14 -21.79
C GLN A 34 20.49 -4.07 -22.93
N GLU A 35 20.37 -5.13 -23.75
CA GLU A 35 19.36 -5.23 -24.80
C GLU A 35 17.93 -5.26 -24.22
N VAL A 36 17.71 -5.96 -23.11
CA VAL A 36 16.43 -5.97 -22.39
C VAL A 36 16.08 -4.56 -21.89
N ILE A 37 17.05 -3.86 -21.28
CA ILE A 37 16.87 -2.49 -20.76
C ILE A 37 16.55 -1.51 -21.90
N THR A 38 17.28 -1.60 -23.01
CA THR A 38 17.11 -0.71 -24.15
C THR A 38 15.86 -1.01 -24.97
N SER A 39 15.28 -2.21 -24.86
CA SER A 39 14.09 -2.63 -25.61
C SER A 39 12.76 -2.01 -25.13
N ARG A 40 12.78 -1.14 -24.11
CA ARG A 40 11.64 -0.29 -23.63
C ARG A 40 10.26 -0.98 -23.71
N GLY A 41 10.11 -2.15 -23.09
CA GLY A 41 8.80 -2.77 -22.89
C GLY A 41 8.26 -3.67 -24.02
N ASN A 42 9.12 -4.20 -24.90
CA ASN A 42 8.69 -5.27 -25.80
C ASN A 42 8.20 -6.52 -25.03
N LYS A 43 7.39 -7.38 -25.66
CA LYS A 43 6.79 -8.58 -25.02
C LYS A 43 7.83 -9.49 -24.31
N LYS A 44 9.05 -9.59 -24.84
CA LYS A 44 10.13 -10.39 -24.21
C LYS A 44 10.67 -9.73 -22.95
N ALA A 45 10.85 -8.41 -22.93
CA ALA A 45 11.24 -7.69 -21.72
C ALA A 45 10.17 -7.83 -20.62
N LYS A 46 8.89 -7.71 -20.97
CA LYS A 46 7.77 -7.94 -20.03
C LYS A 46 7.73 -9.38 -19.52
N ALA A 47 7.96 -10.37 -20.38
CA ALA A 47 8.02 -11.77 -19.99
C ALA A 47 9.23 -12.06 -19.07
N MET A 48 10.40 -11.47 -19.35
CA MET A 48 11.59 -11.60 -18.52
C MET A 48 11.39 -10.95 -17.13
N MET A 49 10.73 -9.79 -17.08
CA MET A 49 10.33 -9.14 -15.83
C MET A 49 9.41 -10.03 -14.99
N ALA A 50 8.41 -10.64 -15.62
CA ALA A 50 7.51 -11.57 -14.94
C ALA A 50 8.25 -12.79 -14.39
N VAL A 51 9.22 -13.33 -15.13
CA VAL A 51 10.06 -14.46 -14.68
C VAL A 51 10.95 -14.08 -13.49
N LEU A 52 11.53 -12.89 -13.47
CA LEU A 52 12.33 -12.41 -12.34
C LEU A 52 11.49 -12.19 -11.09
N GLN A 53 10.29 -11.62 -11.23
CA GLN A 53 9.34 -11.49 -10.11
C GLN A 53 8.94 -12.84 -9.54
N ILE A 54 8.81 -13.88 -10.39
CA ILE A 54 8.56 -15.26 -9.96
C ILE A 54 9.79 -15.85 -9.25
N ALA A 55 11.01 -15.54 -9.69
CA ALA A 55 12.25 -16.03 -9.10
C ALA A 55 12.56 -15.40 -7.74
N ASP A 56 12.18 -14.14 -7.52
CA ASP A 56 12.34 -13.44 -6.23
C ASP A 56 11.23 -13.80 -5.22
N ALA A 57 10.10 -14.36 -5.68
CA ALA A 57 8.94 -14.66 -4.84
C ALA A 57 9.27 -15.58 -3.62
N PRO A 58 10.08 -16.65 -3.74
CA PRO A 58 10.42 -17.49 -2.58
C PRO A 58 11.25 -16.74 -1.52
N ALA A 59 12.20 -15.90 -1.94
CA ALA A 59 13.04 -15.13 -1.03
C ALA A 59 12.26 -13.99 -0.35
N LEU A 60 11.34 -13.34 -1.07
CA LEU A 60 10.40 -12.35 -0.51
C LEU A 60 9.45 -13.00 0.50
N VAL A 61 8.93 -14.20 0.21
CA VAL A 61 8.07 -14.95 1.13
C VAL A 61 8.85 -15.33 2.39
N GLU A 62 10.05 -15.89 2.27
CA GLU A 62 10.87 -16.29 3.43
C GLU A 62 11.30 -15.09 4.29
N ALA A 63 11.70 -13.97 3.67
CA ALA A 63 12.00 -12.73 4.37
C ALA A 63 10.77 -12.12 5.07
N SER A 64 9.58 -12.23 4.46
CA SER A 64 8.34 -11.68 5.04
C SER A 64 7.91 -12.40 6.32
N VAL A 65 8.12 -13.71 6.43
CA VAL A 65 7.67 -14.51 7.59
C VAL A 65 8.54 -14.28 8.83
N GLN A 66 9.79 -13.81 8.66
CA GLN A 66 10.71 -13.60 9.79
C GLN A 66 10.76 -12.16 10.30
N LYS A 67 10.27 -11.18 9.51
CA LYS A 67 10.38 -9.75 9.83
C LYS A 67 9.15 -9.13 10.47
N PHE A 68 7.99 -9.78 10.34
CA PHE A 68 6.71 -9.23 10.76
C PHE A 68 5.92 -10.22 11.60
N GLU A 69 5.06 -9.68 12.46
CA GLU A 69 4.08 -10.46 13.21
C GLU A 69 2.70 -9.79 13.22
N VAL A 70 1.67 -10.58 13.51
CA VAL A 70 0.37 -10.03 13.91
C VAL A 70 0.49 -9.53 15.34
N PHE A 71 0.40 -8.21 15.50
CA PHE A 71 0.60 -7.51 16.78
C PHE A 71 -0.67 -7.44 17.61
N LYS A 72 -1.81 -7.10 16.99
CA LYS A 72 -3.08 -6.92 17.69
C LYS A 72 -4.26 -7.29 16.80
N ASN A 73 -5.21 -8.04 17.33
CA ASN A 73 -6.51 -8.22 16.69
C ASN A 73 -7.44 -7.06 17.06
N LEU A 74 -8.04 -6.39 16.05
CA LEU A 74 -9.02 -5.32 16.27
C LEU A 74 -10.47 -5.84 16.25
N GLY A 75 -10.69 -7.05 15.72
CA GLY A 75 -11.97 -7.73 15.69
C GLY A 75 -12.54 -7.89 14.28
N ILE A 76 -13.87 -7.92 14.17
CA ILE A 76 -14.60 -8.03 12.90
C ILE A 76 -15.18 -6.67 12.54
N LEU A 77 -14.72 -6.10 11.43
CA LEU A 77 -15.29 -4.94 10.79
C LEU A 77 -16.49 -5.40 9.96
N THR A 78 -17.67 -4.87 10.24
CA THR A 78 -18.85 -5.05 9.38
C THR A 78 -19.02 -3.79 8.54
N VAL A 79 -18.98 -3.93 7.22
CA VAL A 79 -19.15 -2.80 6.31
C VAL A 79 -20.57 -2.22 6.49
N PRO A 80 -20.71 -0.91 6.77
CA PRO A 80 -22.01 -0.30 7.06
C PRO A 80 -23.07 -0.53 5.97
N GLY A 81 -24.34 -0.60 6.37
CA GLY A 81 -25.47 -0.83 5.47
C GLY A 81 -25.66 0.25 4.40
N ASP A 82 -25.24 1.47 4.72
CA ASP A 82 -25.27 2.66 3.87
C ASP A 82 -23.94 2.90 3.11
N TYR A 83 -23.00 1.95 3.17
CA TYR A 83 -21.70 2.11 2.51
C TYR A 83 -21.85 2.19 0.98
N VAL A 84 -21.44 3.32 0.41
CA VAL A 84 -21.32 3.51 -1.04
C VAL A 84 -19.85 3.69 -1.39
N HIS A 85 -19.28 2.70 -2.09
CA HIS A 85 -17.85 2.68 -2.39
C HIS A 85 -17.36 3.92 -3.16
N ALA A 86 -18.12 4.33 -4.17
CA ALA A 86 -17.73 5.40 -5.11
C ALA A 86 -17.65 6.79 -4.48
N THR A 87 -18.24 6.99 -3.30
CA THR A 87 -18.29 8.28 -2.59
C THR A 87 -17.71 8.18 -1.18
N ARG A 88 -17.04 7.07 -0.88
CA ARG A 88 -16.64 6.72 0.48
C ARG A 88 -15.71 7.77 1.08
N LEU A 89 -14.70 8.21 0.35
CA LEU A 89 -13.71 9.15 0.88
C LEU A 89 -14.30 10.57 0.99
N ALA A 90 -15.13 10.99 0.04
CA ALA A 90 -15.85 12.26 0.12
C ALA A 90 -16.80 12.31 1.33
N GLU A 91 -17.55 11.24 1.61
CA GLU A 91 -18.43 11.16 2.78
C GLU A 91 -17.65 11.09 4.09
N PHE A 92 -16.52 10.38 4.09
CA PHE A 92 -15.60 10.34 5.23
C PHE A 92 -15.05 11.73 5.56
N TYR A 93 -14.55 12.46 4.55
CA TYR A 93 -14.07 13.83 4.73
C TYR A 93 -15.17 14.75 5.27
N LYS A 94 -16.39 14.66 4.73
CA LYS A 94 -17.53 15.45 5.22
C LYS A 94 -17.78 15.22 6.71
N ARG A 95 -17.81 13.95 7.15
CA ARG A 95 -18.06 13.58 8.55
C ARG A 95 -16.94 13.97 9.51
N HIS A 96 -15.69 13.86 9.09
CA HIS A 96 -14.55 13.98 9.99
C HIS A 96 -13.74 15.27 9.87
N GLN A 97 -13.88 16.03 8.78
CA GLN A 97 -12.97 17.13 8.48
C GLN A 97 -13.64 18.42 7.95
N SER A 98 -14.86 18.36 7.43
CA SER A 98 -15.54 19.55 6.86
C SER A 98 -16.23 20.48 7.87
N GLY A 99 -16.38 20.05 9.13
CA GLY A 99 -17.12 20.77 10.17
C GLY A 99 -16.26 21.64 11.12
N LYS A 100 -16.92 22.29 12.08
CA LYS A 100 -16.25 23.08 13.13
C LYS A 100 -15.40 22.23 14.08
N LYS A 101 -15.80 20.97 14.30
CA LYS A 101 -15.05 20.00 15.10
C LYS A 101 -14.47 18.95 14.17
N LYS A 102 -13.16 19.02 13.96
CA LYS A 102 -12.40 18.08 13.13
C LYS A 102 -11.94 16.90 13.99
N SER A 103 -11.99 15.69 13.43
CA SER A 103 -11.47 14.48 14.09
C SER A 103 -9.96 14.32 13.90
N PHE A 104 -9.41 14.95 12.85
CA PHE A 104 -7.99 14.87 12.52
C PHE A 104 -7.30 16.20 12.79
N TYR A 105 -6.13 16.14 13.40
CA TYR A 105 -5.22 17.27 13.49
C TYR A 105 -4.74 17.65 12.09
N PHE A 106 -4.34 16.65 11.30
CA PHE A 106 -4.03 16.80 9.88
C PHE A 106 -4.77 15.75 9.04
N TYR A 107 -5.35 16.19 7.93
CA TYR A 107 -5.99 15.36 6.92
C TYR A 107 -5.43 15.74 5.56
N ASN A 108 -4.87 14.76 4.84
CA ASN A 108 -4.36 14.99 3.51
C ASN A 108 -5.51 15.08 2.50
N GLU A 109 -5.66 16.23 1.85
CA GLU A 109 -6.76 16.52 0.91
C GLU A 109 -6.74 15.65 -0.36
N ASP A 110 -5.63 14.97 -0.64
CA ASP A 110 -5.53 14.03 -1.74
C ASP A 110 -6.05 12.62 -1.40
N ILE A 111 -6.51 12.39 -0.17
CA ILE A 111 -7.31 11.21 0.19
C ILE A 111 -8.76 11.45 -0.25
N LYS A 112 -8.99 11.32 -1.55
CA LYS A 112 -10.28 11.56 -2.21
C LYS A 112 -10.57 10.49 -3.25
N ASP A 113 -11.85 10.28 -3.54
CA ASP A 113 -12.31 9.17 -4.39
C ASP A 113 -11.68 9.22 -5.79
N GLU A 114 -11.41 10.41 -6.33
CA GLU A 114 -10.77 10.59 -7.64
C GLU A 114 -9.34 10.06 -7.70
N ASN A 115 -8.63 10.09 -6.57
CA ASN A 115 -7.25 9.61 -6.48
C ASN A 115 -7.21 8.10 -6.19
N PHE A 116 -8.24 7.52 -5.57
CA PHE A 116 -8.34 6.10 -5.25
C PHE A 116 -9.58 5.42 -5.86
N PRO A 117 -9.79 5.49 -7.19
CA PRO A 117 -11.07 5.12 -7.80
C PRO A 117 -11.28 3.62 -7.99
N ASN A 118 -10.22 2.81 -7.91
CA ASN A 118 -10.26 1.40 -8.32
C ASN A 118 -9.35 0.50 -7.47
N PRO A 119 -9.67 0.31 -6.17
CA PRO A 119 -8.86 -0.52 -5.29
C PRO A 119 -8.91 -2.00 -5.69
N SER A 120 -7.94 -2.78 -5.20
CA SER A 120 -7.87 -4.22 -5.51
C SER A 120 -9.09 -5.01 -5.06
N ARG A 121 -9.74 -4.57 -3.97
CA ARG A 121 -10.99 -5.16 -3.48
C ARG A 121 -12.02 -4.07 -3.16
N ILE A 122 -13.15 -4.13 -3.87
CA ILE A 122 -14.32 -3.30 -3.63
C ILE A 122 -15.22 -4.01 -2.62
N VAL A 123 -15.33 -3.49 -1.40
CA VAL A 123 -16.22 -4.03 -0.35
C VAL A 123 -17.67 -3.59 -0.54
N LYS A 124 -18.60 -4.38 -0.03
CA LYS A 124 -20.06 -4.14 -0.10
C LYS A 124 -20.67 -4.03 1.28
N PRO A 125 -21.81 -3.32 1.44
CA PRO A 125 -22.58 -3.34 2.67
C PRO A 125 -22.79 -4.77 3.20
N GLY A 126 -22.52 -4.97 4.49
CA GLY A 126 -22.64 -6.27 5.15
C GLY A 126 -21.43 -7.19 5.02
N ASP A 127 -20.44 -6.89 4.15
CA ASP A 127 -19.17 -7.63 4.12
C ASP A 127 -18.54 -7.63 5.52
N LYS A 128 -18.02 -8.78 5.95
CA LYS A 128 -17.36 -8.94 7.25
C LYS A 128 -15.87 -9.22 7.04
N LEU A 129 -15.05 -8.36 7.63
CA LEU A 129 -13.59 -8.45 7.51
C LEU A 129 -12.99 -8.59 8.91
N ARG A 130 -12.20 -9.63 9.13
CA ARG A 130 -11.32 -9.66 10.29
C ARG A 130 -10.19 -8.66 10.07
N VAL A 131 -9.97 -7.79 11.06
CA VAL A 131 -8.93 -6.77 11.02
C VAL A 131 -7.89 -7.04 12.09
N ASP A 132 -6.65 -7.13 11.67
CA ASP A 132 -5.48 -7.27 12.53
C ASP A 132 -4.48 -6.15 12.21
N VAL A 133 -3.72 -5.73 13.21
CA VAL A 133 -2.56 -4.85 13.09
C VAL A 133 -1.32 -5.72 13.03
N CYS A 134 -0.47 -5.47 12.04
CA CYS A 134 0.82 -6.10 11.88
C CYS A 134 1.93 -5.09 12.18
N ARG A 135 3.06 -5.59 12.71
CA ARG A 135 4.25 -4.77 12.98
C ARG A 135 5.52 -5.47 12.56
N GLN A 136 6.57 -4.68 12.37
CA GLN A 136 7.93 -5.16 12.23
C GLN A 136 8.49 -5.60 13.60
N ILE A 137 9.26 -6.69 13.62
CA ILE A 137 9.90 -7.25 14.82
C ILE A 137 11.43 -7.32 14.73
N VAL A 138 11.98 -6.86 13.61
CA VAL A 138 13.42 -6.71 13.38
C VAL A 138 13.80 -5.24 13.38
N GLY A 139 15.06 -4.91 13.67
CA GLY A 139 15.55 -3.53 13.53
C GLY A 139 15.82 -3.14 12.09
N GLY A 140 15.86 -1.83 11.82
CA GLY A 140 16.11 -1.24 10.50
C GLY A 140 14.83 -0.98 9.72
N ASP A 141 14.96 -0.76 8.42
CA ASP A 141 13.84 -0.40 7.57
C ASP A 141 13.33 -1.61 6.76
N THR A 142 12.05 -1.59 6.37
CA THR A 142 11.46 -2.58 5.45
C THR A 142 10.76 -1.95 4.26
N ALA A 143 10.72 -2.66 3.14
CA ALA A 143 10.04 -2.23 1.93
C ALA A 143 8.53 -2.56 1.95
N SER A 144 7.74 -1.83 1.16
CA SER A 144 6.30 -2.08 1.00
C SER A 144 6.02 -3.49 0.49
N GLU A 145 6.84 -3.98 -0.44
CA GLU A 145 6.71 -5.30 -1.04
C GLU A 145 6.86 -6.42 -0.01
N GLU A 146 7.74 -6.25 0.99
CA GLU A 146 7.92 -7.22 2.07
C GLU A 146 6.69 -7.28 2.97
N ARG A 147 6.11 -6.11 3.29
CA ARG A 147 4.88 -5.99 4.09
C ARG A 147 3.69 -6.59 3.35
N MET A 148 3.57 -6.31 2.05
CA MET A 148 2.53 -6.89 1.20
C MET A 148 2.68 -8.40 1.03
N ALA A 149 3.90 -8.92 0.88
CA ALA A 149 4.16 -10.36 0.83
C ALA A 149 3.71 -11.04 2.13
N PHE A 150 3.98 -10.41 3.29
CA PHE A 150 3.47 -10.89 4.57
C PHE A 150 1.94 -10.89 4.60
N LEU A 151 1.29 -9.79 4.20
CA LEU A 151 -0.17 -9.70 4.12
C LEU A 151 -0.77 -10.81 3.25
N ALA A 152 -0.21 -11.02 2.06
CA ALA A 152 -0.66 -12.06 1.14
C ALA A 152 -0.52 -13.46 1.75
N ASN A 153 0.61 -13.75 2.42
CA ASN A 153 0.82 -15.03 3.12
C ASN A 153 -0.18 -15.26 4.26
N GLN A 154 -0.71 -14.19 4.87
CA GLN A 154 -1.78 -14.28 5.87
C GLN A 154 -3.18 -14.44 5.25
N GLY A 155 -3.31 -14.50 3.92
CA GLY A 155 -4.60 -14.46 3.22
C GLY A 155 -5.25 -13.08 3.22
N GLY A 156 -4.43 -12.03 3.27
CA GLY A 156 -4.87 -10.65 3.34
C GLY A 156 -5.50 -10.14 2.04
N VAL A 157 -6.53 -9.31 2.17
CA VAL A 157 -7.09 -8.50 1.09
C VAL A 157 -6.63 -7.06 1.23
N LEU A 158 -6.43 -6.42 0.08
CA LEU A 158 -5.91 -5.06 0.01
C LEU A 158 -7.05 -4.06 -0.27
N LEU A 159 -7.20 -3.07 0.61
CA LEU A 159 -8.36 -2.17 0.62
C LEU A 159 -7.97 -0.69 0.52
N GLY A 160 -6.68 -0.36 0.49
CA GLY A 160 -6.21 1.01 0.31
C GLY A 160 -6.88 2.02 1.24
N ALA A 161 -7.22 3.19 0.71
CA ALA A 161 -7.76 4.31 1.49
C ALA A 161 -9.12 4.00 2.10
N GLN A 162 -9.95 3.26 1.37
CA GLN A 162 -11.27 2.84 1.82
C GLN A 162 -11.17 1.93 3.04
N GLY A 163 -10.22 1.00 3.07
CA GLY A 163 -9.94 0.15 4.25
C GLY A 163 -9.55 0.95 5.49
N ALA A 164 -8.57 1.84 5.36
CA ALA A 164 -8.15 2.72 6.47
C ALA A 164 -9.32 3.59 6.99
N SER A 165 -10.13 4.14 6.07
CA SER A 165 -11.30 4.94 6.45
C SER A 165 -12.33 4.13 7.24
N LEU A 166 -12.53 2.84 6.91
CA LEU A 166 -13.48 1.97 7.60
C LEU A 166 -13.01 1.63 9.02
N VAL A 167 -11.71 1.34 9.20
CA VAL A 167 -11.13 1.09 10.53
C VAL A 167 -11.26 2.33 11.42
N PHE A 168 -11.07 3.53 10.88
CA PHE A 168 -11.21 4.76 11.65
C PHE A 168 -12.67 5.07 12.02
N ASP A 169 -13.62 4.78 11.12
CA ASP A 169 -15.05 4.98 11.35
C ASP A 169 -15.60 4.06 12.43
N ASP A 170 -15.05 2.85 12.56
CA ASP A 170 -15.41 1.94 13.64
C ASP A 170 -14.86 2.46 14.97
N GLU A 171 -15.75 2.92 15.84
CA GLU A 171 -15.36 3.56 17.10
C GLU A 171 -14.53 2.66 18.00
N LYS A 172 -14.85 1.35 18.02
CA LYS A 172 -14.14 0.37 18.83
C LYS A 172 -12.75 0.14 18.27
N MET A 173 -12.64 -0.12 16.97
CA MET A 173 -11.33 -0.33 16.34
C MET A 173 -10.44 0.91 16.44
N ARG A 174 -10.98 2.11 16.20
CA ARG A 174 -10.24 3.37 16.36
C ARG A 174 -9.74 3.57 17.80
N ALA A 175 -10.57 3.27 18.79
CA ALA A 175 -10.17 3.35 20.19
C ALA A 175 -9.08 2.31 20.53
N ASP A 176 -9.19 1.11 19.93
CA ASP A 176 -8.26 0.01 20.14
C ASP A 176 -6.93 0.13 19.39
N LEU A 177 -6.78 1.05 18.43
CA LEU A 177 -5.49 1.32 17.81
C LEU A 177 -4.46 1.75 18.87
N PRO A 178 -3.34 1.01 19.02
CA PRO A 178 -2.23 1.45 19.86
C PRO A 178 -1.79 2.88 19.53
N LYS A 179 -1.30 3.61 20.52
CA LYS A 179 -0.91 5.01 20.33
C LYS A 179 0.59 5.14 20.09
N GLY A 180 0.99 6.21 19.40
CA GLY A 180 2.36 6.46 18.96
C GLY A 180 2.77 5.62 17.76
N LYS A 181 1.83 5.24 16.89
CA LYS A 181 2.09 4.34 15.75
C LYS A 181 1.31 4.78 14.51
N TRP A 182 1.86 4.47 13.35
CA TRP A 182 1.27 4.70 12.03
C TRP A 182 0.64 3.41 11.50
N TYR A 183 -0.50 3.50 10.84
CA TYR A 183 -1.29 2.34 10.39
C TYR A 183 -1.58 2.43 8.90
N SER A 184 -0.67 1.91 8.09
CA SER A 184 -0.79 1.88 6.63
C SER A 184 -1.78 0.83 6.15
N SER A 185 -2.61 1.19 5.17
CA SER A 185 -3.52 0.28 4.47
C SER A 185 -3.07 0.17 3.01
N PHE A 186 -2.50 -0.98 2.65
CA PHE A 186 -1.91 -1.19 1.35
C PHE A 186 -2.95 -1.46 0.26
N ASP A 187 -2.54 -1.18 -0.98
CA ASP A 187 -3.14 -1.63 -2.23
C ASP A 187 -2.03 -2.08 -3.18
N GLN A 188 -2.39 -2.73 -4.29
CA GLN A 188 -1.44 -3.03 -5.36
C GLN A 188 -0.85 -1.71 -5.89
N PRO A 189 0.45 -1.64 -6.22
CA PRO A 189 1.11 -0.40 -6.61
C PRO A 189 0.36 0.36 -7.70
N GLU A 190 -0.07 -0.33 -8.76
CA GLU A 190 -0.79 0.25 -9.89
C GLU A 190 -2.21 0.74 -9.57
N ARG A 191 -2.72 0.46 -8.37
CA ARG A 191 -4.03 0.89 -7.87
C ARG A 191 -3.93 2.07 -6.91
N LEU A 192 -2.73 2.33 -6.39
CA LEU A 192 -2.47 3.49 -5.57
C LEU A 192 -2.40 4.75 -6.44
N TRP A 193 -2.80 5.87 -5.85
CA TRP A 193 -2.61 7.16 -6.48
C TRP A 193 -1.13 7.45 -6.66
N GLN A 194 -0.72 7.81 -7.88
CA GLN A 194 0.62 8.32 -8.14
C GLN A 194 0.62 9.85 -8.07
N ASP A 195 1.44 10.40 -7.17
CA ASP A 195 1.55 11.85 -7.00
C ASP A 195 2.36 12.52 -8.13
N ALA A 196 2.45 13.85 -8.09
CA ALA A 196 3.19 14.64 -9.07
C ALA A 196 4.71 14.32 -9.11
N HIS A 197 5.24 13.68 -8.07
CA HIS A 197 6.63 13.24 -7.98
C HIS A 197 6.82 11.77 -8.40
N ARG A 198 5.75 11.13 -8.89
CA ARG A 198 5.71 9.74 -9.34
C ARG A 198 5.83 8.71 -8.22
N TYR A 199 5.53 9.08 -6.97
CA TYR A 199 5.43 8.12 -5.88
C TYR A 199 4.01 7.58 -5.76
N HIS A 200 3.89 6.25 -5.59
CA HIS A 200 2.61 5.64 -5.24
C HIS A 200 2.31 5.91 -3.76
N ARG A 201 1.13 6.46 -3.49
CA ARG A 201 0.77 6.99 -2.17
C ARG A 201 -0.03 5.98 -1.37
N VAL A 202 0.54 5.52 -0.26
CA VAL A 202 -0.10 4.55 0.64
C VAL A 202 -0.82 5.29 1.77
N PRO A 203 -2.15 5.15 1.91
CA PRO A 203 -2.89 5.81 2.97
C PRO A 203 -2.58 5.20 4.34
N TYR A 204 -2.42 6.06 5.35
CA TYR A 204 -2.24 5.63 6.73
C TYR A 204 -3.00 6.52 7.71
N VAL A 205 -3.36 5.93 8.85
CA VAL A 205 -3.81 6.67 10.03
C VAL A 205 -2.66 6.72 11.04
N HIS A 206 -2.26 7.90 11.48
CA HIS A 206 -1.34 8.05 12.61
C HIS A 206 -2.16 8.29 13.88
N ALA A 207 -2.02 7.41 14.87
CA ALA A 207 -2.65 7.58 16.18
C ALA A 207 -1.61 8.12 17.16
N TYR A 208 -1.64 9.43 17.44
CA TYR A 208 -0.66 10.06 18.33
C TYR A 208 -0.80 9.58 19.77
N SER A 209 0.31 9.62 20.51
CA SER A 209 0.37 9.29 21.95
C SER A 209 -0.57 10.12 22.82
N ASN A 210 -0.92 11.34 22.39
CA ASN A 210 -1.87 12.22 23.09
C ASN A 210 -3.35 11.93 22.77
N GLY A 211 -3.63 10.96 21.89
CA GLY A 211 -4.98 10.59 21.47
C GLY A 211 -5.49 11.29 20.21
N ASP A 212 -4.76 12.23 19.63
CA ASP A 212 -5.08 12.84 18.33
C ASP A 212 -4.77 11.90 17.17
N PHE A 213 -5.27 12.25 15.98
CA PHE A 213 -5.06 11.47 14.76
C PHE A 213 -4.67 12.33 13.57
N ASN A 214 -3.85 11.76 12.66
CA ASN A 214 -3.75 12.21 11.27
C ASN A 214 -4.26 11.13 10.32
N PHE A 215 -4.76 11.57 9.17
CA PHE A 215 -4.97 10.71 8.01
C PHE A 215 -4.14 11.28 6.85
N ASP A 216 -3.12 10.55 6.43
CA ASP A 216 -2.11 11.04 5.51
C ASP A 216 -1.58 9.92 4.60
N LEU A 217 -0.59 10.23 3.78
CA LEU A 217 -0.08 9.39 2.69
C LEU A 217 1.42 9.13 2.85
N GLY A 218 1.81 7.86 2.96
CA GLY A 218 3.20 7.40 2.87
C GLY A 218 3.62 7.19 1.41
N ASN A 219 4.89 6.87 1.19
CA ASN A 219 5.45 6.60 -0.14
C ASN A 219 5.72 5.10 -0.26
N PHE A 220 5.09 4.44 -1.22
CA PHE A 220 5.26 3.01 -1.45
C PHE A 220 6.72 2.63 -1.71
N GLU A 221 7.43 3.45 -2.49
CA GLU A 221 8.80 3.19 -2.94
C GLU A 221 9.86 3.54 -1.88
N LYS A 222 9.45 4.08 -0.72
CA LYS A 222 10.37 4.41 0.36
C LYS A 222 10.35 3.33 1.44
N PRO A 223 11.48 3.14 2.13
CA PRO A 223 11.51 2.33 3.34
C PRO A 223 10.53 2.84 4.38
N TRP A 224 9.98 1.91 5.14
CA TRP A 224 9.19 2.14 6.34
C TRP A 224 10.01 1.79 7.58
N ASP A 225 9.81 2.55 8.65
CA ASP A 225 10.49 2.33 9.92
C ASP A 225 9.79 1.26 10.78
N ASP A 226 10.32 1.04 11.98
CA ASP A 226 9.80 0.06 12.95
C ASP A 226 8.55 0.54 13.71
N ASP A 227 8.24 1.84 13.64
CA ASP A 227 7.01 2.39 14.19
C ASP A 227 5.84 2.35 13.21
N ASP A 228 6.11 2.19 11.92
CA ASP A 228 5.12 1.98 10.87
C ASP A 228 4.48 0.59 10.98
N CYS A 229 3.29 0.53 11.56
CA CYS A 229 2.43 -0.65 11.52
C CYS A 229 1.59 -0.66 10.24
N PHE A 230 0.94 -1.79 9.96
CA PHE A 230 0.08 -1.92 8.79
C PHE A 230 -1.13 -2.81 9.07
N LEU A 231 -2.21 -2.55 8.34
CA LEU A 231 -3.50 -3.19 8.53
C LEU A 231 -3.61 -4.44 7.66
N LEU A 232 -3.97 -5.55 8.29
CA LEU A 232 -4.32 -6.81 7.65
C LEU A 232 -5.84 -6.99 7.69
N PHE A 233 -6.45 -7.05 6.51
CA PHE A 233 -7.87 -7.39 6.34
C PHE A 233 -7.99 -8.80 5.81
N ARG A 234 -8.90 -9.61 6.36
CA ARG A 234 -9.21 -10.96 5.85
C ARG A 234 -10.71 -11.12 5.75
N ASP A 235 -11.20 -11.68 4.66
CA ASP A 235 -12.61 -12.06 4.58
C ASP A 235 -12.91 -13.03 5.74
N SER A 236 -13.90 -12.68 6.56
CA SER A 236 -14.39 -13.60 7.59
C SER A 236 -15.26 -14.63 6.89
N ALA A 237 -14.90 -15.90 7.00
CA ALA A 237 -15.87 -16.96 6.75
C ALA A 237 -17.04 -16.75 7.71
N GLU A 238 -18.27 -16.86 7.20
CA GLU A 238 -19.49 -16.84 8.01
C GLU A 238 -19.50 -17.96 9.07
#